data_AF-A0A264VYH0-F1
#
_entry.id   AF-A0A264VYH0-F1
#
_cell.length_a   1.000
_cell.length_b   1.000
_cell.length_c   1.000
_cell.angle_alpha   90.00
_cell.angle_beta   90.00
_cell.angle_gamma   90.00
#
_symmetry.space_group_name_H-M   'P 1'
#
loop_
_entity.id
_entity.type
_entity.pdbx_description
1 polymer ?
#
loop_
_entity_poly.entity_id
_entity_poly.type
_entity_poly.pdbx_seq_one_letter_code
_entity_poly.pdbx_strand_id
1 'polypeptide(L)' 'MNDTLLDANDVVKSGMYSGYIAGTFDLGSGILFCPPRSVTLNQAMDVAAKHLKNSPEARNKQASHQVVDSFISAWPCPKK' A
#
# COMPACT_ATOMS: atom_id res chain seq x y z
N MET A 1 -18.00 25.42 7.16
CA MET A 1 -17.23 26.27 6.23
C MET A 1 -15.79 26.27 6.76
N ASN A 2 -14.81 25.52 6.26
CA ASN A 2 -14.58 24.92 4.94
C ASN A 2 -13.77 23.61 5.07
N ASP A 3 -14.33 22.47 4.67
CA ASP A 3 -13.62 21.18 4.48
C ASP A 3 -13.11 21.05 3.03
N THR A 4 -12.65 22.13 2.42
CA THR A 4 -12.24 22.17 1.00
C THR A 4 -10.79 22.57 0.77
N LEU A 5 -9.96 22.65 1.81
CA LEU A 5 -8.52 22.87 1.68
C LEU A 5 -7.77 21.78 2.43
N LEU A 6 -6.99 20.97 1.70
CA LEU A 6 -5.98 20.09 2.26
C LEU A 6 -5.09 20.92 3.18
N ASP A 7 -5.06 20.59 4.47
CA ASP A 7 -4.09 21.22 5.36
C ASP A 7 -2.68 20.63 5.09
N ALA A 8 -1.64 21.32 5.55
CA ALA A 8 -0.28 20.85 5.34
C ALA A 8 -0.02 19.46 5.94
N ASN A 9 -0.71 19.09 7.02
CA ASN A 9 -0.60 17.77 7.64
C ASN A 9 -1.19 16.69 6.74
N ASP A 10 -2.30 16.96 6.07
CA ASP A 10 -2.91 16.00 5.14
C ASP A 10 -1.97 15.72 3.97
N VAL A 11 -1.35 16.75 3.41
CA VAL A 11 -0.33 16.60 2.35
C VAL A 11 0.85 15.77 2.85
N VAL A 12 1.38 16.06 4.04
CA VAL A 12 2.51 15.33 4.62
C VAL A 12 2.14 13.86 4.89
N LYS A 13 0.97 13.59 5.47
CA LYS A 13 0.48 12.22 5.74
C LYS A 13 0.32 11.43 4.45
N SER A 14 -0.30 12.03 3.43
CA SER A 14 -0.45 11.41 2.11
C SER A 14 0.90 11.10 1.48
N GLY A 15 1.87 12.02 1.58
CA GLY A 15 3.23 11.82 1.09
C GLY A 15 3.98 10.69 1.81
N MET A 16 3.87 10.62 3.15
CA MET A 16 4.44 9.53 3.94
C MET A 16 3.83 8.19 3.56
N TYR A 17 2.51 8.13 3.40
CA TYR A 17 1.81 6.93 2.97
C TYR A 17 2.26 6.48 1.58
N SER A 18 2.24 7.38 0.59
CA SER A 18 2.69 7.05 -0.78
C SER A 18 4.14 6.60 -0.82
N GLY A 19 5.03 7.25 -0.06
CA GLY A 19 6.44 6.88 0.00
C GLY A 19 6.67 5.51 0.64
N TYR A 20 5.93 5.18 1.70
CA TYR A 20 6.00 3.87 2.35
C TYR A 20 5.53 2.74 1.42
N ILE A 21 4.42 2.96 0.72
CA ILE A 21 3.88 2.04 -0.29
C ILE A 21 4.88 1.85 -1.43
N ALA A 22 5.43 2.93 -1.98
CA ALA A 22 6.43 2.88 -3.05
C ALA A 22 7.66 2.05 -2.63
N GLY A 23 8.27 2.37 -1.49
CA GLY A 23 9.45 1.65 -1.01
C GLY A 23 9.19 0.17 -0.75
N THR A 24 8.01 -0.17 -0.21
CA THR A 24 7.62 -1.59 0.00
C THR A 24 7.40 -2.31 -1.33
N PHE A 25 6.77 -1.63 -2.30
CA PHE A 25 6.52 -2.15 -3.63
C PHE A 25 7.84 -2.43 -4.36
N ASP A 26 8.77 -1.46 -4.37
CA ASP A 26 10.10 -1.57 -4.99
C ASP A 26 10.94 -2.70 -4.37
N LEU A 27 10.88 -2.84 -3.03
CA LEU A 27 11.62 -3.89 -2.32
C LEU A 27 11.12 -5.30 -2.66
N GLY A 28 9.80 -5.49 -2.73
CA GLY A 28 9.19 -6.83 -2.80
C GLY A 28 8.79 -7.30 -4.19
N SER A 29 8.64 -6.40 -5.16
CA SER A 29 8.13 -6.73 -6.50
C SER A 29 9.04 -7.72 -7.23
N GLY A 30 8.43 -8.78 -7.78
CA GLY A 30 9.13 -9.88 -8.46
C GLY A 30 9.76 -10.92 -7.55
N ILE A 31 9.74 -10.71 -6.22
CA ILE A 31 10.33 -11.63 -5.23
C ILE A 31 9.26 -12.13 -4.26
N LEU A 32 8.59 -11.20 -3.55
CA LEU A 32 7.56 -11.50 -2.56
C LEU A 32 6.16 -11.53 -3.20
N PHE A 33 5.91 -10.64 -4.15
CA PHE A 33 4.67 -10.52 -4.91
C PHE A 33 4.99 -10.13 -6.37
N CYS A 34 4.11 -10.46 -7.31
CA CYS A 34 4.38 -10.36 -8.74
C CYS A 34 3.28 -9.53 -9.43
N PRO A 35 3.32 -8.20 -9.30
CA PRO A 35 2.34 -7.32 -9.88
C PRO A 35 2.48 -7.30 -11.42
N PRO A 36 1.39 -7.03 -12.17
CA PRO A 36 1.49 -6.72 -13.60
C PRO A 36 2.47 -5.57 -13.86
N ARG A 37 3.16 -5.60 -15.02
CA ARG A 37 4.21 -4.62 -15.37
C ARG A 37 3.77 -3.16 -15.35
N SER A 38 2.47 -2.88 -15.52
CA SER A 38 1.91 -1.54 -15.63
C SER A 38 1.18 -1.07 -14.37
N VAL A 39 1.44 -1.70 -13.21
CA VAL A 39 0.87 -1.21 -11.94
C VAL A 39 1.49 0.14 -11.61
N THR A 40 0.62 1.12 -11.40
CA THR A 40 1.00 2.47 -10.96
C THR A 40 1.09 2.52 -9.43
N LEU A 41 1.81 3.52 -8.90
CA LEU A 41 1.86 3.76 -7.45
C LEU A 41 0.46 3.96 -6.86
N ASN A 42 -0.42 4.70 -7.53
CA ASN A 42 -1.80 4.91 -7.07
C ASN A 42 -2.57 3.58 -6.94
N GLN A 43 -2.40 2.66 -7.87
CA GLN A 43 -3.04 1.33 -7.78
C GLN A 43 -2.45 0.49 -6.65
N ALA A 44 -1.14 0.58 -6.40
CA ALA A 44 -0.52 -0.06 -5.23
C ALA A 44 -1.06 0.53 -3.91
N MET A 45 -1.24 1.85 -3.85
CA MET A 45 -1.88 2.52 -2.72
C MET A 45 -3.32 2.04 -2.54
N ASP A 46 -4.12 1.96 -3.60
CA ASP A 46 -5.50 1.47 -3.53
C ASP A 46 -5.60 0.05 -2.96
N VAL A 47 -4.69 -0.84 -3.37
CA VAL A 47 -4.62 -2.22 -2.85
C VAL A 47 -4.31 -2.24 -1.35
N ALA A 48 -3.29 -1.50 -0.92
CA ALA A 48 -2.91 -1.43 0.48
C ALA A 48 -4.00 -0.78 1.35
N ALA A 49 -4.62 0.30 0.88
CA ALA A 49 -5.72 0.98 1.56
C ALA A 49 -6.93 0.05 1.73
N LYS A 50 -7.30 -0.69 0.67
CA LYS A 50 -8.37 -1.69 0.72
C LYS A 50 -8.10 -2.77 1.77
N HIS A 51 -6.86 -3.29 1.83
CA HIS A 51 -6.47 -4.29 2.81
C HIS A 51 -6.61 -3.76 4.25
N LEU A 52 -6.01 -2.59 4.53
CA LEU A 52 -6.08 -1.98 5.86
C LEU A 52 -7.52 -1.64 6.30
N LYS A 53 -8.39 -1.26 5.36
CA LYS A 53 -9.81 -1.00 5.62
C LYS A 53 -10.59 -2.27 5.97
N ASN A 54 -10.26 -3.38 5.31
CA ASN A 54 -11.00 -4.63 5.45
C ASN A 54 -10.48 -5.53 6.57
N SER A 55 -9.31 -5.23 7.16
CA SER A 55 -8.69 -6.01 8.24
C SER A 55 -8.32 -5.15 9.46
N PRO A 56 -9.30 -4.49 10.12
CA PRO A 56 -9.03 -3.65 11.29
C PRO A 56 -8.36 -4.40 12.45
N GLU A 57 -8.65 -5.69 12.61
CA GLU A 57 -8.09 -6.58 13.63
C GLU A 57 -6.57 -6.79 13.48
N ALA A 58 -6.02 -6.62 12.28
CA ALA A 58 -4.60 -6.83 12.00
C ALA A 58 -3.75 -5.54 12.16
N ARG A 59 -4.37 -4.40 12.48
CA ARG A 59 -3.69 -3.10 12.62
C ARG A 59 -2.77 -2.99 13.84
N ASN A 60 -2.78 -3.98 14.73
CA ASN A 60 -1.80 -4.12 15.81
C ASN A 60 -0.45 -4.68 15.31
N LYS A 61 -0.37 -5.17 14.07
CA LYS A 61 0.85 -5.69 13.45
C LYS A 61 1.65 -4.55 12.80
N GLN A 62 2.92 -4.84 12.48
CA GLN A 62 3.77 -3.91 11.74
C GLN A 62 3.17 -3.56 10.37
N ALA A 63 3.24 -2.28 9.99
CA ALA A 63 2.71 -1.79 8.72
C ALA A 63 3.35 -2.49 7.51
N SER A 64 4.65 -2.81 7.57
CA SER A 64 5.36 -3.53 6.51
C SER A 64 4.71 -4.88 6.21
N HIS A 65 4.33 -5.63 7.25
CA HIS A 65 3.65 -6.91 7.08
C HIS A 65 2.28 -6.71 6.42
N GLN A 66 1.50 -5.73 6.86
CA GLN A 66 0.19 -5.44 6.27
C GLN A 66 0.28 -5.07 4.79
N VAL A 67 1.26 -4.24 4.41
CA VAL A 67 1.45 -3.82 3.02
C VAL A 67 1.93 -5.00 2.16
N VAL A 68 2.91 -5.77 2.63
CA VAL A 68 3.38 -6.97 1.91
C VAL A 68 2.26 -8.00 1.77
N ASP A 69 1.51 -8.30 2.83
CA ASP A 69 0.37 -9.23 2.81
C ASP A 69 -0.71 -8.75 1.83
N SER A 70 -0.94 -7.43 1.75
CA SER A 70 -1.86 -6.84 0.77
C SER A 70 -1.44 -7.12 -0.67
N PHE A 71 -0.13 -6.99 -0.96
CA PHE A 71 0.40 -7.22 -2.30
C PHE A 71 0.51 -8.70 -2.66
N ILE A 72 0.85 -9.56 -1.71
CA ILE A 72 0.83 -11.02 -1.90
C ILE A 72 -0.60 -11.48 -2.24
N SER A 73 -1.60 -10.94 -1.52
CA SER A 73 -3.00 -11.28 -1.75
C SER A 73 -3.51 -10.79 -3.10
N ALA A 74 -3.10 -9.59 -3.51
CA ALA A 74 -3.54 -9.00 -4.78
C ALA A 74 -2.79 -9.58 -5.99
N TRP A 75 -1.51 -9.86 -5.84
CA TRP A 75 -0.59 -10.23 -6.92
C TRP A 75 0.34 -11.36 -6.49
N PRO A 76 -0.20 -12.58 -6.27
CA PRO A 76 0.62 -13.72 -5.89
C PRO A 76 1.61 -14.06 -7.00
N CYS A 77 2.84 -14.38 -6.63
CA CYS A 77 3.82 -14.91 -7.59
C CYS A 77 3.43 -16.31 -8.07
N PRO A 78 3.71 -16.65 -9.34
CA PRO A 78 3.56 -18.01 -9.82
C PRO A 78 4.35 -18.99 -8.95
N LYS A 79 3.73 -20.12 -8.60
CA LYS A 79 4.46 -21.22 -8.00
C LYS A 79 5.47 -21.72 -9.02
N LYS A 80 6.70 -21.98 -8.57
CA LYS A 80 7.72 -22.63 -9.40
C LYS A 80 7.32 -24.06 -9.72
#